data_AF-A0A8H8MSY7-F1
#
_entry.id   AF-A0A8H8MSY7-F1
#
_cell.length_a   1.000
_cell.length_b   1.000
_cell.length_c   1.000
_cell.angle_alpha   90.00
_cell.angle_beta   90.00
_cell.angle_gamma   90.00
#
_symmetry.space_group_name_H-M   'P 1'
#
loop_
_entity.id
_entity.type
_entity.pdbx_description
1 polymer ?
#
loop_
_entity_poly.entity_id
_entity_poly.type
_entity_poly.pdbx_seq_one_letter_code
_entity_poly.pdbx_strand_id
1 'polypeptide(L)'
;MRVATSAIFASLAACAAAAPSLRLTVSGPQAVTDVDNLSVKAVITNTGSETVKLLKDPRTVLSDWRTNTFAIESATGSPKFTGIKVKYSPELALKSGDESKFAILAPGQSFELVHDLAGVYNFTRSGAGEYKFSAGNLFQYVDASGKLATVAADTQSHKLNVAGKLASSKGIPKHDSRGLARRAIGFRSCSSTQQSQITTAANSANTYVANANSYLAGISSGTTRYTTWFGTFTSSRFSTVKSHYSLIGTDPTSSTYDCTCTDSGTYAYVYPDQTGLVYLCGAFWSAPNTGTDSRAGTIVHEQSHFTVNGGTDDYVYGQSGAKSLAKSNPDQAIFNADNHEYFAENNPAQS
;
A
#
# COMPACT_ATOMS: atom_id res chain seq x y z
N MET A 1 -57.96 -19.17 -46.49
CA MET A 1 -57.39 -19.08 -45.13
C MET A 1 -55.92 -18.67 -45.25
N ARG A 2 -55.58 -17.41 -44.94
CA ARG A 2 -54.18 -16.96 -44.84
C ARG A 2 -53.87 -16.86 -43.35
N VAL A 3 -52.99 -17.72 -42.87
CA VAL A 3 -52.52 -17.74 -41.48
C VAL A 3 -51.53 -16.60 -41.31
N ALA A 4 -51.86 -15.62 -40.48
CA ALA A 4 -50.96 -14.56 -40.08
C ALA A 4 -50.14 -15.05 -38.88
N THR A 5 -48.84 -15.27 -39.08
CA THR A 5 -47.88 -15.58 -38.02
C THR A 5 -47.40 -14.27 -37.39
N SER A 6 -47.91 -13.96 -36.19
CA SER A 6 -47.39 -12.87 -35.37
C SER A 6 -46.06 -13.28 -34.75
N ALA A 7 -44.96 -12.66 -35.19
CA ALA A 7 -43.65 -12.80 -34.57
C ALA A 7 -43.58 -11.90 -33.32
N ILE A 8 -43.52 -12.51 -32.14
CA ILE A 8 -43.24 -11.81 -30.88
C ILE A 8 -41.73 -11.55 -30.84
N PHE A 9 -41.32 -10.30 -31.03
CA PHE A 9 -39.97 -9.85 -30.73
C PHE A 9 -39.81 -9.77 -29.20
N ALA A 10 -39.21 -10.79 -28.60
CA ALA A 10 -38.70 -10.71 -27.24
C ALA A 10 -37.45 -9.82 -27.25
N SER A 11 -37.61 -8.55 -26.87
CA SER A 11 -36.50 -7.66 -26.59
C SER A 11 -35.73 -8.19 -25.37
N LEU A 12 -34.60 -8.86 -25.60
CA LEU A 12 -33.59 -9.08 -24.57
C LEU A 12 -33.06 -7.71 -24.15
N ALA A 13 -33.63 -7.16 -23.07
CA ALA A 13 -32.99 -6.08 -22.34
C ALA A 13 -31.70 -6.65 -21.76
N ALA A 14 -30.57 -6.30 -22.36
CA ALA A 14 -29.28 -6.50 -21.72
C ALA A 14 -29.30 -5.64 -20.45
N CYS A 15 -29.50 -6.26 -19.28
CA CYS A 15 -29.25 -5.60 -18.01
C CYS A 15 -27.77 -5.26 -17.96
N ALA A 16 -27.42 -4.04 -18.38
CA ALA A 16 -26.13 -3.46 -18.07
C ALA A 16 -26.08 -3.36 -16.54
N ALA A 17 -25.18 -4.12 -15.91
CA ALA A 17 -24.97 -4.03 -14.47
C ALA A 17 -24.67 -2.57 -14.11
N ALA A 18 -25.47 -1.99 -13.21
CA ALA A 18 -25.25 -0.62 -12.77
C ALA A 18 -23.88 -0.52 -12.10
N ALA A 19 -23.11 0.53 -12.40
CA ALA A 19 -21.86 0.79 -11.72
C ALA A 19 -22.12 0.90 -10.20
N PRO A 20 -21.26 0.34 -9.33
CA PRO A 20 -21.45 0.45 -7.89
C PRO A 20 -21.46 1.92 -7.45
N SER A 21 -22.26 2.22 -6.43
CA SER A 21 -22.32 3.52 -5.78
C SER A 21 -22.13 3.34 -4.29
N LEU A 22 -21.21 4.12 -3.70
CA LEU A 22 -20.84 4.00 -2.30
C LEU A 22 -20.90 5.35 -1.60
N ARG A 23 -21.22 5.33 -0.31
CA ARG A 23 -21.02 6.47 0.60
C ARG A 23 -20.06 6.08 1.72
N LEU A 24 -19.07 6.93 1.98
CA LEU A 24 -18.12 6.83 3.07
C LEU A 24 -18.36 7.95 4.08
N THR A 25 -18.68 7.57 5.32
CA THR A 25 -18.79 8.49 6.44
C THR A 25 -17.69 8.24 7.45
N VAL A 26 -16.96 9.27 7.83
CA VAL A 26 -16.06 9.27 8.99
C VAL A 26 -16.78 9.94 10.16
N SER A 27 -16.66 9.38 11.35
CA SER A 27 -17.25 9.90 12.59
C SER A 27 -16.33 9.63 13.78
N GLY A 28 -16.50 10.36 14.88
CA GLY A 28 -15.68 10.21 16.07
C GLY A 28 -16.12 11.15 17.19
N PRO A 29 -15.38 11.21 18.30
CA PRO A 29 -15.65 12.19 19.35
C PRO A 29 -15.46 13.63 18.83
N GLN A 30 -16.08 14.62 19.47
CA GLN A 30 -15.88 16.04 19.15
C GLN A 30 -14.50 16.56 19.60
N ALA A 31 -13.93 15.95 20.63
CA ALA A 31 -12.61 16.27 21.14
C ALA A 31 -11.95 15.02 21.75
N VAL A 32 -10.62 15.00 21.75
CA VAL A 32 -9.82 14.04 22.49
C VAL A 32 -8.73 14.78 23.25
N THR A 33 -8.56 14.42 24.52
CA THR A 33 -7.38 14.77 25.31
C THR A 33 -6.49 13.54 25.36
N ASP A 34 -5.24 13.70 24.97
CA ASP A 34 -4.24 12.65 24.81
C ASP A 34 -4.56 11.67 23.67
N VAL A 35 -3.68 11.63 22.66
CA VAL A 35 -3.89 10.82 21.45
C VAL A 35 -3.81 9.30 21.67
N ASP A 36 -3.51 8.84 22.90
CA ASP A 36 -3.59 7.43 23.28
C ASP A 36 -5.03 6.86 23.17
N ASN A 37 -6.04 7.74 23.18
CA ASN A 37 -7.46 7.42 23.03
C ASN A 37 -8.06 7.86 21.68
N LEU A 38 -7.23 8.33 20.73
CA LEU A 38 -7.72 8.81 19.45
C LEU A 38 -8.21 7.64 18.59
N SER A 39 -9.51 7.62 18.32
CA SER A 39 -10.13 6.68 17.38
C SER A 39 -11.19 7.36 16.54
N VAL A 40 -11.40 6.84 15.33
CA VAL A 40 -12.45 7.28 14.41
C VAL A 40 -13.18 6.07 13.86
N LYS A 41 -14.50 6.18 13.65
CA LYS A 41 -15.31 5.16 13.01
C LYS A 41 -15.52 5.53 11.55
N ALA A 42 -15.20 4.59 10.66
CA ALA A 42 -15.52 4.69 9.24
C ALA A 42 -16.69 3.76 8.91
N VAL A 43 -17.63 4.26 8.10
CA VAL A 43 -18.80 3.51 7.62
C VAL A 43 -18.85 3.61 6.10
N ILE A 44 -18.81 2.45 5.44
CA ILE A 44 -19.03 2.33 3.99
C ILE A 44 -20.41 1.75 3.76
N THR A 45 -21.27 2.49 3.07
CA THR A 45 -22.63 2.06 2.71
C THR A 45 -22.71 1.86 1.22
N ASN A 46 -23.30 0.74 0.78
CA ASN A 46 -23.68 0.54 -0.61
C ASN A 46 -24.97 1.32 -0.90
N THR A 47 -24.87 2.38 -1.69
CA THR A 47 -26.00 3.22 -2.13
C THR A 47 -26.51 2.85 -3.52
N GLY A 48 -25.92 1.84 -4.16
CA GLY A 48 -26.35 1.28 -5.43
C GLY A 48 -27.49 0.26 -5.29
N SER A 49 -27.93 -0.26 -6.43
CA SER A 49 -29.01 -1.26 -6.53
C SER A 49 -28.53 -2.71 -6.57
N GLU A 50 -27.23 -2.95 -6.68
CA GLU A 50 -26.63 -4.29 -6.79
C GLU A 50 -25.71 -4.56 -5.60
N THR A 51 -25.54 -5.84 -5.24
CA THR A 51 -24.55 -6.25 -4.23
C THR A 51 -23.14 -5.95 -4.71
N VAL A 52 -22.30 -5.37 -3.85
CA VAL A 52 -20.90 -5.07 -4.14
C VAL A 52 -19.97 -5.89 -3.25
N LYS A 53 -18.93 -6.47 -3.84
CA LYS A 53 -17.86 -7.20 -3.14
C LYS A 53 -16.59 -6.35 -3.13
N LEU A 54 -16.35 -5.63 -2.03
CA LEU A 54 -15.23 -4.71 -1.86
C LEU A 54 -14.02 -5.44 -1.27
N LEU A 55 -12.84 -5.20 -1.82
CA LEU A 55 -11.59 -5.72 -1.27
C LEU A 55 -11.18 -4.92 -0.03
N LYS A 56 -10.80 -5.62 1.05
CA LYS A 56 -10.20 -5.02 2.24
C LYS A 56 -8.72 -4.68 2.00
N ASP A 57 -8.47 -3.80 1.02
CA ASP A 57 -7.14 -3.28 0.73
C ASP A 57 -6.59 -2.57 1.99
N PRO A 58 -5.36 -2.88 2.45
CA PRO A 58 -4.75 -2.28 3.62
C PRO A 58 -4.73 -0.75 3.62
N ARG A 59 -4.81 -0.09 2.47
CA ARG A 59 -4.80 1.39 2.34
C ARG A 59 -6.17 2.04 2.53
N THR A 60 -7.21 1.25 2.73
CA THR A 60 -8.60 1.71 2.81
C THR A 60 -9.18 1.53 4.21
N VAL A 61 -10.29 2.22 4.48
CA VAL A 61 -11.02 2.11 5.77
C VAL A 61 -11.65 0.74 6.03
N LEU A 62 -11.59 -0.17 5.06
CA LEU A 62 -12.12 -1.53 5.16
C LEU A 62 -11.16 -2.48 5.91
N SER A 63 -9.93 -2.01 6.17
CA SER A 63 -8.86 -2.76 6.81
C SER A 63 -8.49 -2.17 8.17
N ASP A 64 -8.13 -3.02 9.13
CA ASP A 64 -7.63 -2.62 10.46
C ASP A 64 -6.11 -2.43 10.50
N TRP A 65 -5.45 -2.55 9.33
CA TRP A 65 -4.02 -2.29 9.20
C TRP A 65 -3.71 -0.82 9.52
N ARG A 66 -2.58 -0.59 10.18
CA ARG A 66 -2.15 0.73 10.67
C ARG A 66 -1.50 1.58 9.57
N THR A 67 -2.09 1.65 8.39
CA THR A 67 -1.61 2.39 7.21
C THR A 67 -2.11 3.83 7.19
N ASN A 68 -1.69 4.61 6.20
CA ASN A 68 -2.06 6.02 6.05
C ASN A 68 -3.45 6.19 5.40
N THR A 69 -4.48 5.63 6.04
CA THR A 69 -5.86 5.58 5.52
C THR A 69 -6.60 6.91 5.57
N PHE A 70 -6.22 7.81 6.48
CA PHE A 70 -6.93 9.06 6.75
C PHE A 70 -6.12 10.27 6.29
N ALA A 71 -6.78 11.17 5.55
CA ALA A 71 -6.26 12.50 5.28
C ALA A 71 -6.67 13.42 6.43
N ILE A 72 -5.70 13.80 7.26
CA ILE A 72 -5.91 14.60 8.47
C ILE A 72 -5.29 15.98 8.26
N GLU A 73 -6.11 17.03 8.37
CA GLU A 73 -5.74 18.39 7.99
C GLU A 73 -6.21 19.39 9.06
N SER A 74 -5.35 20.34 9.44
CA SER A 74 -5.72 21.54 10.20
C SER A 74 -5.22 22.79 9.50
N ALA A 75 -5.53 23.96 10.06
CA ALA A 75 -4.97 25.24 9.62
C ALA A 75 -3.44 25.33 9.83
N THR A 76 -2.87 24.53 10.72
CA THR A 76 -1.44 24.52 11.07
C THR A 76 -0.65 23.41 10.37
N GLY A 77 -1.32 22.50 9.67
CA GLY A 77 -0.71 21.44 8.87
C GLY A 77 -1.34 20.07 9.11
N SER A 78 -0.61 19.02 8.73
CA SER A 78 -1.02 17.63 8.91
C SER A 78 -0.10 16.91 9.91
N PRO A 79 -0.63 15.97 10.72
CA PRO A 79 0.21 15.16 11.59
C PRO A 79 1.16 14.28 10.78
N LYS A 80 2.32 13.96 11.36
CA LYS A 80 3.25 13.01 10.76
C LYS A 80 2.66 11.59 10.84
N PHE A 81 2.55 10.90 9.72
CA PHE A 81 2.25 9.47 9.71
C PHE A 81 3.41 8.66 10.30
N THR A 82 3.11 7.75 11.23
CA THR A 82 4.07 6.87 11.94
C THR A 82 3.68 5.39 11.89
N GLY A 83 2.63 5.06 11.14
CA GLY A 83 2.18 3.70 10.95
C GLY A 83 3.06 2.91 9.98
N ILE A 84 2.47 1.87 9.39
CA ILE A 84 3.17 0.92 8.52
C ILE A 84 2.97 1.22 7.03
N LYS A 85 3.97 0.83 6.24
CA LYS A 85 3.92 0.68 4.78
C LYS A 85 3.91 -0.80 4.44
N VAL A 86 3.20 -1.21 3.39
CA VAL A 86 2.78 -2.60 3.20
C VAL A 86 2.87 -3.00 1.73
N LYS A 87 3.76 -3.93 1.35
CA LYS A 87 3.63 -4.59 0.06
C LYS A 87 2.45 -5.57 0.07
N TYR A 88 1.36 -5.19 -0.60
CA TYR A 88 0.14 -5.99 -0.72
C TYR A 88 -0.17 -6.33 -2.18
N SER A 89 -0.75 -7.52 -2.43
CA SER A 89 -1.22 -7.90 -3.76
C SER A 89 -2.73 -8.11 -3.79
N PRO A 90 -3.47 -7.14 -4.37
CA PRO A 90 -4.90 -7.31 -4.61
C PRO A 90 -5.24 -8.55 -5.44
N GLU A 91 -4.39 -8.89 -6.41
CA GLU A 91 -4.57 -10.05 -7.29
C GLU A 91 -4.41 -11.38 -6.53
N LEU A 92 -3.46 -11.48 -5.60
CA LEU A 92 -3.33 -12.67 -4.75
C LEU A 92 -4.51 -12.79 -3.80
N ALA A 93 -4.96 -11.67 -3.21
CA ALA A 93 -6.14 -11.67 -2.37
C ALA A 93 -7.39 -12.13 -3.14
N LEU A 94 -7.57 -11.65 -4.37
CA LEU A 94 -8.64 -12.12 -5.26
C LEU A 94 -8.53 -13.62 -5.58
N LYS A 95 -7.34 -14.09 -5.98
CA LYS A 95 -7.12 -15.50 -6.37
C LYS A 95 -7.17 -16.47 -5.20
N SER A 96 -6.98 -16.00 -3.97
CA SER A 96 -7.01 -16.84 -2.78
C SER A 96 -8.39 -17.48 -2.53
N GLY A 97 -9.47 -16.85 -3.02
CA GLY A 97 -10.84 -17.26 -2.73
C GLY A 97 -11.25 -17.09 -1.26
N ASP A 98 -10.40 -16.45 -0.44
CA ASP A 98 -10.67 -16.19 0.96
C ASP A 98 -11.65 -15.02 1.09
N GLU A 99 -12.92 -15.34 1.38
CA GLU A 99 -13.98 -14.35 1.57
C GLU A 99 -13.69 -13.36 2.71
N SER A 100 -12.82 -13.71 3.67
CA SER A 100 -12.45 -12.79 4.75
C SER A 100 -11.73 -11.53 4.25
N LYS A 101 -11.12 -11.59 3.06
CA LYS A 101 -10.47 -10.47 2.35
C LYS A 101 -11.46 -9.46 1.77
N PHE A 102 -12.76 -9.74 1.84
CA PHE A 102 -13.79 -8.91 1.24
C PHE A 102 -14.83 -8.42 2.24
N ALA A 103 -15.41 -7.26 1.95
CA ALA A 103 -16.66 -6.79 2.53
C ALA A 103 -17.74 -6.91 1.45
N ILE A 104 -18.74 -7.76 1.68
CA ILE A 104 -19.86 -7.98 0.76
C ILE A 104 -21.05 -7.19 1.28
N LEU A 105 -21.54 -6.23 0.48
CA LEU A 105 -22.59 -5.30 0.85
C LEU A 105 -23.76 -5.38 -0.12
N ALA A 106 -24.90 -5.88 0.35
CA ALA A 106 -26.17 -5.76 -0.37
C ALA A 106 -26.59 -4.27 -0.50
N PRO A 107 -27.55 -3.94 -1.38
CA PRO A 107 -28.10 -2.59 -1.46
C PRO A 107 -28.57 -2.06 -0.09
N GLY A 108 -28.09 -0.88 0.30
CA GLY A 108 -28.37 -0.25 1.60
C GLY A 108 -27.58 -0.81 2.78
N GLN A 109 -26.82 -1.90 2.61
CA GLN A 109 -26.00 -2.47 3.68
C GLN A 109 -24.74 -1.63 3.91
N SER A 110 -24.26 -1.63 5.17
CA SER A 110 -23.03 -0.94 5.57
C SER A 110 -21.99 -1.89 6.17
N PHE A 111 -20.72 -1.58 5.92
CA PHE A 111 -19.57 -2.08 6.67
C PHE A 111 -19.08 -0.99 7.61
N GLU A 112 -18.76 -1.35 8.85
CA GLU A 112 -18.30 -0.41 9.86
C GLU A 112 -17.01 -0.90 10.52
N LEU A 113 -16.06 0.01 10.72
CA LEU A 113 -14.83 -0.28 11.45
C LEU A 113 -14.40 0.92 12.29
N VAL A 114 -14.03 0.66 13.54
CA VAL A 114 -13.39 1.64 14.43
C VAL A 114 -11.88 1.51 14.27
N HIS A 115 -11.24 2.60 13.88
CA HIS A 115 -9.81 2.71 13.68
C HIS A 115 -9.17 3.35 14.90
N ASP A 116 -8.30 2.61 15.60
CA ASP A 116 -7.42 3.16 16.63
C ASP A 116 -6.23 3.85 15.97
N LEU A 117 -6.15 5.17 16.11
CA LEU A 117 -5.14 6.00 15.47
C LEU A 117 -3.96 6.30 16.40
N ALA A 118 -4.00 5.84 17.65
CA ALA A 118 -2.92 6.02 18.60
C ALA A 118 -1.64 5.34 18.09
N GLY A 119 -0.58 6.14 17.91
CA GLY A 119 0.70 5.69 17.38
C GLY A 119 0.73 5.50 15.86
N VAL A 120 -0.35 5.86 15.15
CA VAL A 120 -0.40 5.88 13.68
C VAL A 120 -0.15 7.29 13.16
N TYR A 121 -0.55 8.32 13.91
CA TYR A 121 -0.34 9.73 13.59
C TYR A 121 0.26 10.49 14.78
N ASN A 122 1.27 11.31 14.51
CA ASN A 122 1.96 12.15 15.49
C ASN A 122 1.66 13.62 15.21
N PHE A 123 0.91 14.24 16.14
CA PHE A 123 0.42 15.61 16.06
C PHE A 123 1.40 16.63 16.66
N THR A 124 2.56 16.20 17.17
CA THR A 124 3.50 17.09 17.88
C THR A 124 3.93 18.28 17.03
N ARG A 125 4.19 18.07 15.73
CA ARG A 125 4.62 19.14 14.81
C ARG A 125 3.46 20.05 14.37
N SER A 126 2.29 19.48 14.12
CA SER A 126 1.11 20.22 13.67
C SER A 126 0.38 20.92 14.83
N GLY A 127 0.61 20.49 16.07
CA GLY A 127 0.11 21.11 17.30
C GLY A 127 -1.29 20.64 17.71
N ALA A 128 -1.72 21.09 18.89
CA ALA A 128 -3.10 20.94 19.34
C ALA A 128 -4.05 21.83 18.52
N GLY A 129 -5.30 21.41 18.34
CA GLY A 129 -6.31 22.20 17.62
C GLY A 129 -7.38 21.35 16.94
N GLU A 130 -8.21 22.00 16.14
CA GLU A 130 -9.23 21.34 15.31
C GLU A 130 -8.59 20.73 14.06
N TYR A 131 -8.92 19.47 13.80
CA TYR A 131 -8.52 18.73 12.61
C TYR A 131 -9.75 18.19 11.88
N LYS A 132 -9.71 18.28 10.55
CA LYS A 132 -10.62 17.60 9.65
C LYS A 132 -10.05 16.22 9.31
N PHE A 133 -10.86 15.19 9.51
CA PHE A 133 -10.57 13.80 9.20
C PHE A 133 -11.39 13.38 7.99
N SER A 134 -10.70 13.23 6.86
CA SER A 134 -11.21 12.58 5.66
C SER A 134 -10.53 11.21 5.50
N ALA A 135 -11.05 10.38 4.61
CA ALA A 135 -10.46 9.09 4.27
C ALA A 135 -10.36 8.94 2.75
N GLY A 136 -9.42 8.11 2.30
CA GLY A 136 -9.31 7.73 0.89
C GLY A 136 -10.64 7.14 0.40
N ASN A 137 -11.12 7.61 -0.76
CA ASN A 137 -12.46 7.28 -1.25
C ASN A 137 -12.46 6.30 -2.43
N LEU A 138 -11.30 5.86 -2.90
CA LEU A 138 -11.19 4.89 -3.98
C LEU A 138 -11.13 3.48 -3.39
N PHE A 139 -12.06 2.63 -3.81
CA PHE A 139 -12.15 1.23 -3.37
C PHE A 139 -12.01 0.30 -4.56
N GLN A 140 -11.40 -0.86 -4.32
CA GLN A 140 -11.39 -1.95 -5.29
C GLN A 140 -12.56 -2.88 -5.03
N TYR A 141 -13.23 -3.30 -6.09
CA TYR A 141 -14.34 -4.24 -6.03
C TYR A 141 -14.20 -5.32 -7.11
N VAL A 142 -14.86 -6.45 -6.92
CA VAL A 142 -14.94 -7.52 -7.92
C VAL A 142 -16.09 -7.23 -8.87
N ASP A 143 -15.79 -7.02 -10.15
CA ASP A 143 -16.78 -6.76 -11.19
C ASP A 143 -17.51 -8.03 -11.64
N ALA A 144 -18.51 -7.87 -12.52
CA ALA A 144 -19.32 -8.98 -13.03
C ALA A 144 -18.51 -10.03 -13.82
N SER A 145 -17.30 -9.69 -14.27
CA SER A 145 -16.37 -10.62 -14.94
C SER A 145 -15.43 -11.34 -13.98
N GLY A 146 -15.53 -11.06 -12.67
CA GLY A 146 -14.66 -11.62 -11.64
C GLY A 146 -13.30 -10.94 -11.55
N LYS A 147 -13.14 -9.73 -12.12
CA LYS A 147 -11.88 -8.95 -12.10
C LYS A 147 -11.97 -7.78 -11.14
N LEU A 148 -10.81 -7.28 -10.71
CA LEU A 148 -10.74 -6.07 -9.91
C LEU A 148 -11.03 -4.84 -10.77
N ALA A 149 -11.95 -4.02 -10.29
CA ALA A 149 -12.27 -2.69 -10.79
C ALA A 149 -12.27 -1.69 -9.62
N THR A 150 -12.37 -0.40 -9.92
CA THR A 150 -12.38 0.65 -8.89
C THR A 150 -13.66 1.45 -8.88
N VAL A 151 -14.11 1.85 -7.69
CA VAL A 151 -15.25 2.74 -7.48
C VAL A 151 -14.86 3.83 -6.48
N ALA A 152 -15.27 5.07 -6.75
CA ALA A 152 -15.11 6.17 -5.81
C ALA A 152 -16.38 6.32 -4.95
N ALA A 153 -16.21 6.50 -3.65
CA ALA A 153 -17.30 6.79 -2.73
C ALA A 153 -17.51 8.31 -2.58
N ASP A 154 -18.77 8.70 -2.41
CA ASP A 154 -19.12 10.02 -1.87
C ASP A 154 -18.67 10.09 -0.42
N THR A 155 -17.99 11.17 -0.02
CA THR A 155 -17.36 11.25 1.30
C THR A 155 -18.00 12.30 2.21
N GLN A 156 -18.06 11.95 3.49
CA GLN A 156 -18.35 12.88 4.57
C GLN A 156 -17.22 12.83 5.61
N SER A 157 -16.54 13.96 5.78
CA SER A 157 -15.47 14.12 6.77
C SER A 157 -16.00 14.42 8.16
N HIS A 158 -15.19 14.13 9.17
CA HIS A 158 -15.44 14.51 10.57
C HIS A 158 -14.49 15.62 11.03
N LYS A 159 -14.89 16.44 11.98
CA LYS A 159 -13.99 17.38 12.67
C LYS A 159 -13.87 17.01 14.13
N LEU A 160 -12.64 16.98 14.66
CA LEU A 160 -12.42 16.90 16.10
C LEU A 160 -11.27 17.78 16.58
N ASN A 161 -11.35 18.17 17.84
CA ASN A 161 -10.26 18.86 18.54
C ASN A 161 -9.30 17.86 19.19
N VAL A 162 -7.99 18.05 19.00
CA VAL A 162 -6.93 17.25 19.61
C VAL A 162 -6.15 18.13 20.58
N ALA A 163 -6.00 17.69 21.83
CA ALA A 163 -5.27 18.39 22.89
C ALA A 163 -4.49 17.43 23.81
N GLY A 164 -3.72 17.99 24.75
CA GLY A 164 -2.91 17.21 25.69
C GLY A 164 -1.67 16.60 25.03
N LYS A 165 -1.40 15.33 25.30
CA LYS A 165 -0.30 14.55 24.72
C LYS A 165 -0.57 14.30 23.23
N LEU A 166 0.30 14.82 22.37
CA LEU A 166 0.13 14.86 20.91
C LEU A 166 0.82 13.69 20.16
N ALA A 167 1.48 12.79 20.88
CA ALA A 167 2.11 11.60 20.31
C ALA A 167 1.85 10.38 21.21
N SER A 168 1.69 9.22 20.58
CA SER A 168 1.52 7.95 21.26
C SER A 168 2.54 6.93 20.73
N SER A 169 3.03 6.07 21.62
CA SER A 169 3.83 4.89 21.25
C SER A 169 3.00 3.60 21.28
N LYS A 170 1.68 3.70 21.49
CA LYS A 170 0.77 2.55 21.56
C LYS A 170 0.77 1.82 20.23
N GLY A 171 0.94 0.51 20.27
CA GLY A 171 0.96 -0.35 19.08
C GLY A 171 2.20 -0.21 18.20
N ILE A 172 3.19 0.63 18.56
CA ILE A 172 4.48 0.69 17.88
C ILE A 172 5.41 -0.37 18.51
N PRO A 173 5.94 -1.33 17.72
CA PRO A 173 6.87 -2.33 18.23
C PRO A 173 8.11 -1.67 18.82
N LYS A 174 8.61 -2.18 19.95
CA LYS A 174 9.90 -1.75 20.47
C LYS A 174 11.00 -2.33 19.58
N HIS A 175 11.58 -1.49 18.74
CA HIS A 175 12.78 -1.82 17.99
C HIS A 175 13.96 -1.04 18.57
N ASP A 176 14.91 -1.77 19.13
CA ASP A 176 16.19 -1.21 19.55
C ASP A 176 16.94 -0.87 18.26
N SER A 177 16.87 0.40 17.84
CA SER A 177 17.54 0.93 16.65
C SER A 177 19.05 0.99 16.85
N ARG A 178 19.65 -0.12 17.29
CA ARG A 178 21.07 -0.35 17.05
C ARG A 178 21.17 -0.30 15.53
N GLY A 179 21.68 0.82 15.03
CA GLY A 179 21.68 1.10 13.60
C GLY A 179 22.25 -0.06 12.80
N LEU A 180 22.11 0.01 11.48
CA LEU A 180 22.65 -0.93 10.49
C LEU A 180 24.19 -1.19 10.59
N ALA A 181 24.84 -0.76 11.66
CA ALA A 181 26.20 -1.09 12.09
C ALA A 181 26.46 -2.60 12.19
N ARG A 182 25.44 -3.45 12.38
CA ARG A 182 25.61 -4.90 12.25
C ARG A 182 25.51 -5.29 10.78
N ARG A 183 26.66 -5.59 10.16
CA ARG A 183 26.76 -6.16 8.80
C ARG A 183 26.33 -7.63 8.76
N ALA A 184 25.15 -7.96 9.25
CA ALA A 184 24.62 -9.31 9.24
C ALA A 184 23.09 -9.31 9.23
N ILE A 185 22.53 -10.33 8.58
CA ILE A 185 21.10 -10.58 8.55
C ILE A 185 20.63 -11.01 9.94
N GLY A 186 19.64 -10.30 10.48
CA GLY A 186 18.94 -10.67 11.71
C GLY A 186 17.65 -11.45 11.41
N PHE A 187 17.23 -12.29 12.34
CA PHE A 187 15.99 -13.07 12.24
C PHE A 187 15.19 -12.98 13.53
N ARG A 188 13.86 -12.86 13.42
CA ARG A 188 12.91 -12.92 14.54
C ARG A 188 11.81 -13.92 14.22
N SER A 189 11.64 -14.92 15.08
CA SER A 189 10.60 -15.95 14.93
C SER A 189 10.62 -16.70 13.59
N CYS A 190 11.80 -16.81 12.97
CA CYS A 190 11.98 -17.49 11.69
C CYS A 190 12.54 -18.90 11.87
N SER A 191 11.91 -19.89 11.21
CA SER A 191 12.45 -21.25 11.07
C SER A 191 13.76 -21.27 10.27
N SER A 192 14.53 -22.36 10.36
CA SER A 192 15.78 -22.52 9.59
C SER A 192 15.56 -22.42 8.07
N THR A 193 14.45 -22.96 7.55
CA THR A 193 14.07 -22.83 6.14
C THR A 193 13.82 -21.37 5.76
N GLN A 194 13.06 -20.64 6.57
CA GLN A 194 12.82 -19.21 6.34
C GLN A 194 14.12 -18.41 6.39
N GLN A 195 15.01 -18.70 7.33
CA GLN A 195 16.32 -18.02 7.42
C GLN A 195 17.16 -18.22 6.15
N SER A 196 17.20 -19.43 5.61
CA SER A 196 17.88 -19.74 4.35
C SER A 196 17.26 -19.00 3.15
N GLN A 197 15.92 -19.00 3.08
CA GLN A 197 15.16 -18.29 2.05
C GLN A 197 15.39 -16.78 2.09
N ILE A 198 15.37 -16.18 3.28
CA ILE A 198 15.65 -14.76 3.50
C ILE A 198 17.09 -14.44 3.11
N THR A 199 18.06 -15.26 3.53
CA THR A 199 19.48 -15.05 3.21
C THR A 199 19.70 -15.01 1.69
N THR A 200 19.08 -15.94 0.97
CA THR A 200 19.15 -15.99 -0.50
C THR A 200 18.50 -14.75 -1.12
N ALA A 201 17.32 -14.36 -0.64
CA ALA A 201 16.58 -13.21 -1.15
C ALA A 201 17.30 -11.89 -0.88
N ALA A 202 17.87 -11.69 0.31
CA ALA A 202 18.62 -10.49 0.68
C ALA A 202 19.88 -10.30 -0.18
N ASN A 203 20.63 -11.38 -0.45
CA ASN A 203 21.78 -11.32 -1.36
C ASN A 203 21.34 -11.01 -2.80
N SER A 204 20.21 -11.56 -3.23
CA SER A 204 19.64 -11.27 -4.56
C SER A 204 19.15 -9.82 -4.65
N ALA A 205 18.57 -9.28 -3.58
CA ALA A 205 18.14 -7.88 -3.47
C ALA A 205 19.33 -6.91 -3.54
N ASN A 206 20.44 -7.20 -2.83
CA ASN A 206 21.70 -6.44 -3.01
C ASN A 206 22.16 -6.44 -4.46
N THR A 207 22.04 -7.58 -5.15
CA THR A 207 22.39 -7.68 -6.58
C THR A 207 21.46 -6.81 -7.44
N TYR A 208 20.16 -6.79 -7.16
CA TYR A 208 19.21 -5.89 -7.81
C TYR A 208 19.55 -4.41 -7.60
N VAL A 209 19.85 -4.00 -6.36
CA VAL A 209 20.24 -2.63 -6.03
C VAL A 209 21.55 -2.25 -6.71
N ALA A 210 22.55 -3.13 -6.71
CA ALA A 210 23.83 -2.90 -7.39
C ALA A 210 23.63 -2.74 -8.92
N ASN A 211 22.81 -3.59 -9.53
CA ASN A 211 22.49 -3.51 -10.96
C ASN A 211 21.72 -2.23 -11.31
N ALA A 212 20.77 -1.83 -10.46
CA ALA A 212 20.04 -0.57 -10.61
C ALA A 212 20.99 0.64 -10.52
N ASN A 213 21.89 0.67 -9.54
CA ASN A 213 22.90 1.73 -9.39
C ASN A 213 23.87 1.79 -10.59
N SER A 214 24.37 0.65 -11.06
CA SER A 214 25.24 0.56 -12.24
C SER A 214 24.54 1.10 -13.49
N TYR A 215 23.29 0.66 -13.69
CA TYR A 215 22.46 1.13 -14.78
C TYR A 215 22.21 2.65 -14.72
N LEU A 216 21.83 3.18 -13.55
CA LEU A 216 21.60 4.61 -13.35
C LEU A 216 22.89 5.42 -13.48
N ALA A 217 24.07 4.83 -13.27
CA ALA A 217 25.33 5.51 -13.54
C ALA A 217 25.64 5.62 -15.05
N GLY A 218 25.12 4.70 -15.86
CA GLY A 218 25.37 4.62 -17.31
C GLY A 218 24.41 5.39 -18.20
N ILE A 219 23.30 5.92 -17.67
CA ILE A 219 22.32 6.69 -18.46
C ILE A 219 22.40 8.19 -18.16
N SER A 220 22.14 9.00 -19.19
CA SER A 220 22.07 10.47 -19.10
C SER A 220 20.77 11.05 -19.67
N SER A 221 19.84 10.19 -20.10
CA SER A 221 18.56 10.55 -20.68
C SER A 221 17.51 9.47 -20.39
N GLY A 222 16.25 9.73 -20.75
CA GLY A 222 15.17 8.75 -20.61
C GLY A 222 15.37 7.56 -21.54
N THR A 223 15.46 6.37 -20.95
CA THR A 223 15.44 5.08 -21.65
C THR A 223 14.11 4.37 -21.44
N THR A 224 13.91 3.22 -22.08
CA THR A 224 12.71 2.40 -21.91
C THR A 224 12.55 1.93 -20.46
N ARG A 225 13.60 1.36 -19.84
CA ARG A 225 13.53 0.89 -18.44
C ARG A 225 13.23 2.02 -17.47
N TYR A 226 13.90 3.17 -17.59
CA TYR A 226 13.64 4.31 -16.69
C TYR A 226 12.23 4.85 -16.87
N THR A 227 11.82 5.12 -18.11
CA THR A 227 10.52 5.77 -18.37
C THR A 227 9.33 4.85 -18.13
N THR A 228 9.50 3.53 -18.21
CA THR A 228 8.47 2.54 -17.83
C THR A 228 8.07 2.67 -16.36
N TRP A 229 9.04 2.90 -15.47
CA TRP A 229 8.81 2.88 -14.03
C TRP A 229 8.85 4.27 -13.38
N PHE A 230 9.45 5.27 -13.99
CA PHE A 230 9.58 6.61 -13.39
C PHE A 230 9.11 7.75 -14.30
N GLY A 231 8.54 7.41 -15.46
CA GLY A 231 7.96 8.38 -16.38
C GLY A 231 8.99 9.26 -17.10
N THR A 232 8.53 10.40 -17.62
CA THR A 232 9.33 11.33 -18.41
C THR A 232 10.64 11.70 -17.71
N PHE A 233 11.79 11.55 -18.35
CA PHE A 233 13.07 11.85 -17.68
C PHE A 233 13.22 13.34 -17.37
N THR A 234 13.66 13.66 -16.16
CA THR A 234 14.21 14.98 -15.78
C THR A 234 15.40 14.76 -14.86
N SER A 235 16.38 15.66 -14.88
CA SER A 235 17.57 15.53 -14.04
C SER A 235 17.22 15.47 -12.55
N SER A 236 16.23 16.24 -12.09
CA SER A 236 15.80 16.24 -10.68
C SER A 236 15.24 14.88 -10.26
N ARG A 237 14.27 14.33 -11.02
CA ARG A 237 13.66 13.04 -10.68
C ARG A 237 14.66 11.89 -10.78
N PHE A 238 15.53 11.94 -11.79
CA PHE A 238 16.61 10.98 -11.94
C PHE A 238 17.59 11.02 -10.76
N SER A 239 18.00 12.21 -10.31
CA SER A 239 18.84 12.37 -9.12
C SER A 239 18.18 11.81 -7.86
N THR A 240 16.87 11.99 -7.69
CA THR A 240 16.11 11.41 -6.57
C THR A 240 16.14 9.88 -6.60
N VAL A 241 15.78 9.26 -7.73
CA VAL A 241 15.81 7.79 -7.88
C VAL A 241 17.21 7.24 -7.65
N LYS A 242 18.24 7.89 -8.21
CA LYS A 242 19.64 7.49 -8.01
C LYS A 242 20.06 7.59 -6.54
N SER A 243 19.60 8.63 -5.84
CA SER A 243 19.81 8.76 -4.39
C SER A 243 19.17 7.61 -3.62
N HIS A 244 17.92 7.24 -3.95
CA HIS A 244 17.22 6.15 -3.24
C HIS A 244 17.98 4.83 -3.33
N TYR A 245 18.36 4.37 -4.53
CA TYR A 245 19.13 3.13 -4.67
C TYR A 245 20.53 3.20 -4.07
N SER A 246 21.16 4.37 -4.08
CA SER A 246 22.44 4.56 -3.40
C SER A 246 22.32 4.44 -1.88
N LEU A 247 21.23 4.94 -1.31
CA LEU A 247 20.97 4.89 0.13
C LEU A 247 20.58 3.48 0.59
N ILE A 248 19.74 2.77 -0.18
CA ILE A 248 19.42 1.36 0.07
C ILE A 248 20.71 0.51 0.13
N GLY A 249 21.65 0.74 -0.79
CA GLY A 249 22.99 0.15 -0.76
C GLY A 249 23.00 -1.37 -0.50
N THR A 250 23.48 -1.77 0.68
CA THR A 250 23.56 -3.17 1.14
C THR A 250 22.70 -3.45 2.38
N ASP A 251 21.72 -2.59 2.64
CA ASP A 251 20.77 -2.73 3.75
C ASP A 251 19.99 -4.05 3.73
N PRO A 252 19.62 -4.65 2.57
CA PRO A 252 19.01 -5.98 2.54
C PRO A 252 19.77 -7.02 3.38
N THR A 253 21.10 -7.03 3.34
CA THR A 253 21.93 -7.97 4.12
C THR A 253 22.32 -7.49 5.52
N SER A 254 21.88 -6.30 5.91
CA SER A 254 22.14 -5.70 7.23
C SER A 254 20.84 -5.49 8.03
N SER A 255 19.73 -5.99 7.52
CA SER A 255 18.40 -5.87 8.14
C SER A 255 18.03 -7.10 8.98
N THR A 256 17.10 -6.89 9.90
CA THR A 256 16.41 -7.93 10.66
C THR A 256 15.07 -8.23 10.00
N TYR A 257 14.80 -9.51 9.78
CA TYR A 257 13.55 -9.99 9.21
C TYR A 257 12.73 -10.73 10.26
N ASP A 258 11.47 -10.34 10.40
CA ASP A 258 10.51 -10.91 11.32
C ASP A 258 9.50 -11.78 10.55
N CYS A 259 9.32 -13.03 10.99
CA CYS A 259 8.49 -14.03 10.31
C CYS A 259 7.13 -14.28 10.99
N THR A 260 6.67 -13.36 11.84
CA THR A 260 5.41 -13.54 12.60
C THR A 260 4.14 -13.25 11.78
N CYS A 261 4.24 -12.51 10.67
CA CYS A 261 3.09 -12.21 9.83
C CYS A 261 2.71 -13.42 8.96
N THR A 262 1.42 -13.73 8.90
CA THR A 262 0.88 -14.89 8.17
C THR A 262 -0.13 -14.52 7.08
N ASP A 263 -0.38 -13.22 6.87
CA ASP A 263 -1.38 -12.76 5.90
C ASP A 263 -1.01 -13.20 4.47
N SER A 264 -1.89 -13.96 3.82
CA SER A 264 -1.65 -14.58 2.52
C SER A 264 -1.74 -13.64 1.31
N GLY A 265 -2.33 -12.46 1.47
CA GLY A 265 -2.41 -11.43 0.42
C GLY A 265 -1.28 -10.39 0.52
N THR A 266 -0.55 -10.42 1.63
CA THR A 266 0.51 -9.46 1.96
C THR A 266 1.87 -10.12 1.82
N TYR A 267 2.80 -9.42 1.20
CA TYR A 267 4.19 -9.85 1.06
C TYR A 267 4.99 -9.44 2.29
N ALA A 268 4.97 -8.17 2.64
CA ALA A 268 5.71 -7.66 3.77
C ALA A 268 5.14 -6.31 4.25
N TYR A 269 5.68 -5.82 5.36
CA TYR A 269 5.47 -4.45 5.80
C TYR A 269 6.65 -3.94 6.64
N VAL A 270 6.77 -2.62 6.76
CA VAL A 270 7.74 -1.94 7.62
C VAL A 270 7.12 -0.75 8.37
N TYR A 271 7.76 -0.36 9.47
CA TYR A 271 7.61 0.98 10.03
C TYR A 271 8.72 1.87 9.44
N PRO A 272 8.42 2.93 8.66
CA PRO A 272 9.43 3.75 7.98
C PRO A 272 10.50 4.37 8.89
N ASP A 273 10.15 4.64 10.15
CA ASP A 273 11.05 5.21 11.16
C ASP A 273 11.85 4.13 11.94
N GLN A 274 11.62 2.84 11.69
CA GLN A 274 12.34 1.71 12.29
C GLN A 274 13.26 1.04 11.27
N THR A 275 14.27 1.78 10.83
CA THR A 275 15.23 1.33 9.82
C THR A 275 15.75 -0.07 10.09
N GLY A 276 15.68 -0.92 9.06
CA GLY A 276 16.27 -2.26 9.07
C GLY A 276 15.42 -3.33 9.75
N LEU A 277 14.14 -3.08 10.07
CA LEU A 277 13.22 -4.12 10.52
C LEU A 277 12.12 -4.35 9.48
N VAL A 278 12.11 -5.54 8.88
CA VAL A 278 11.14 -5.94 7.84
C VAL A 278 10.31 -7.11 8.34
N TYR A 279 8.98 -6.99 8.25
CA TYR A 279 8.05 -8.06 8.61
C TYR A 279 7.60 -8.78 7.35
N LEU A 280 7.87 -10.09 7.27
CA LEU A 280 7.56 -10.91 6.11
C LEU A 280 6.27 -11.69 6.35
N CYS A 281 5.35 -11.61 5.39
CA CYS A 281 3.99 -12.16 5.45
C CYS A 281 3.84 -13.39 4.55
N GLY A 282 2.61 -13.91 4.43
CA GLY A 282 2.32 -15.17 3.76
C GLY A 282 2.68 -15.19 2.27
N ALA A 283 2.44 -14.10 1.53
CA ALA A 283 2.71 -14.05 0.09
C ALA A 283 4.22 -14.07 -0.24
N PHE A 284 5.07 -13.59 0.67
CA PHE A 284 6.52 -13.62 0.46
C PHE A 284 7.05 -15.05 0.32
N TRP A 285 6.52 -16.01 1.08
CA TRP A 285 7.04 -17.37 1.11
C TRP A 285 6.73 -18.17 -0.15
N SER A 286 5.62 -17.85 -0.83
CA SER A 286 5.23 -18.47 -2.10
C SER A 286 5.87 -17.80 -3.32
N ALA A 287 6.44 -16.61 -3.16
CA ALA A 287 7.06 -15.86 -4.23
C ALA A 287 8.39 -16.48 -4.71
N PRO A 288 8.72 -16.35 -6.02
CA PRO A 288 10.01 -16.77 -6.52
C PRO A 288 11.13 -15.95 -5.86
N ASN A 289 12.36 -16.46 -5.83
CA ASN A 289 13.47 -15.73 -5.23
C ASN A 289 13.77 -14.41 -5.98
N THR A 290 13.74 -14.47 -7.31
CA THR A 290 13.96 -13.37 -8.27
C THR A 290 12.92 -13.46 -9.38
N GLY A 291 12.72 -12.38 -10.13
CA GLY A 291 11.69 -12.29 -11.18
C GLY A 291 10.73 -11.16 -10.86
N THR A 292 9.49 -11.24 -11.35
CA THR A 292 8.43 -10.28 -11.01
C THR A 292 7.79 -10.62 -9.66
N ASP A 293 7.54 -9.60 -8.82
CA ASP A 293 6.94 -9.73 -7.47
C ASP A 293 7.64 -10.82 -6.65
N SER A 294 8.97 -10.76 -6.68
CA SER A 294 9.86 -11.76 -6.11
C SER A 294 10.18 -11.46 -4.64
N ARG A 295 10.75 -12.43 -3.93
CA ARG A 295 11.28 -12.20 -2.58
C ARG A 295 12.38 -11.13 -2.57
N ALA A 296 13.27 -11.14 -3.56
CA ALA A 296 14.29 -10.10 -3.70
C ALA A 296 13.68 -8.73 -4.00
N GLY A 297 12.71 -8.65 -4.90
CA GLY A 297 11.97 -7.43 -5.22
C GLY A 297 11.20 -6.87 -4.03
N THR A 298 10.51 -7.73 -3.30
CA THR A 298 9.83 -7.39 -2.03
C THR A 298 10.82 -6.76 -1.04
N ILE A 299 12.02 -7.32 -0.89
CA ILE A 299 13.00 -6.71 0.01
C ILE A 299 13.40 -5.32 -0.50
N VAL A 300 13.62 -5.12 -1.81
CA VAL A 300 13.90 -3.77 -2.36
C VAL A 300 12.74 -2.79 -2.11
N HIS A 301 11.50 -3.24 -2.28
CA HIS A 301 10.28 -2.48 -1.97
C HIS A 301 10.32 -1.96 -0.53
N GLU A 302 10.43 -2.87 0.44
CA GLU A 302 10.40 -2.54 1.86
C GLU A 302 11.60 -1.66 2.28
N GLN A 303 12.78 -1.89 1.70
CA GLN A 303 13.95 -1.06 1.99
C GLN A 303 13.76 0.39 1.52
N SER A 304 13.00 0.62 0.44
CA SER A 304 12.75 1.96 -0.08
C SER A 304 11.84 2.80 0.83
N HIS A 305 11.00 2.16 1.64
CA HIS A 305 10.10 2.84 2.58
C HIS A 305 10.83 3.47 3.77
N PHE A 306 12.00 2.96 4.15
CA PHE A 306 12.74 3.54 5.27
C PHE A 306 13.07 5.00 4.95
N THR A 307 12.81 5.89 5.90
CA THR A 307 12.99 7.34 5.70
C THR A 307 14.42 7.72 5.33
N VAL A 308 15.40 6.94 5.79
CA VAL A 308 16.82 7.09 5.45
C VAL A 308 17.17 6.68 4.01
N ASN A 309 16.30 5.91 3.34
CA ASN A 309 16.51 5.32 2.01
C ASN A 309 15.69 6.00 0.90
N GLY A 310 14.89 7.01 1.25
CA GLY A 310 14.03 7.75 0.31
C GLY A 310 12.63 7.97 0.85
N GLY A 311 12.16 7.09 1.76
CA GLY A 311 10.85 7.23 2.37
C GLY A 311 9.71 7.12 1.35
N THR A 312 9.76 6.12 0.47
CA THR A 312 8.71 5.85 -0.50
C THR A 312 7.37 5.53 0.19
N ASP A 313 6.29 5.67 -0.56
CA ASP A 313 4.91 5.40 -0.19
C ASP A 313 4.31 4.28 -1.06
N ASP A 314 3.09 3.87 -0.73
CA ASP A 314 2.31 2.82 -1.40
C ASP A 314 1.15 3.41 -2.22
N TYR A 315 1.48 4.30 -3.15
CA TYR A 315 0.47 4.98 -3.99
C TYR A 315 -0.34 3.99 -4.82
N VAL A 316 0.31 2.99 -5.40
CA VAL A 316 -0.32 1.94 -6.21
C VAL A 316 0.41 0.61 -6.02
N TYR A 317 -0.34 -0.49 -6.14
CA TYR A 317 0.22 -1.84 -6.18
C TYR A 317 0.12 -2.45 -7.58
N GLY A 318 1.08 -3.31 -7.92
CA GLY A 318 1.13 -4.09 -9.14
C GLY A 318 1.76 -3.36 -10.33
N GLN A 319 2.40 -4.12 -11.24
CA GLN A 319 3.06 -3.56 -12.42
C GLN A 319 2.18 -2.63 -13.26
N SER A 320 0.91 -2.99 -13.47
CA SER A 320 -0.02 -2.18 -14.27
C SER A 320 -0.32 -0.84 -13.60
N GLY A 321 -0.50 -0.83 -12.27
CA GLY A 321 -0.66 0.39 -11.48
C GLY A 321 0.59 1.25 -11.54
N ALA A 322 1.75 0.65 -11.28
CA ALA A 322 3.06 1.33 -11.30
C ALA A 322 3.37 1.99 -12.66
N LYS A 323 3.16 1.28 -13.78
CA LYS A 323 3.33 1.84 -15.13
C LYS A 323 2.33 2.96 -15.43
N SER A 324 1.10 2.84 -14.94
CA SER A 324 0.08 3.89 -15.12
C SER A 324 0.43 5.13 -14.31
N LEU A 325 0.90 4.96 -13.07
CA LEU A 325 1.38 6.04 -12.22
C LEU A 325 2.59 6.75 -12.83
N ALA A 326 3.55 6.00 -13.38
CA ALA A 326 4.69 6.57 -14.08
C ALA A 326 4.29 7.45 -15.28
N LYS A 327 3.17 7.15 -15.94
CA LYS A 327 2.65 7.94 -17.06
C LYS A 327 1.85 9.16 -16.59
N SER A 328 1.00 9.01 -15.58
CA SER A 328 0.05 10.04 -15.16
C SER A 328 0.62 10.99 -14.10
N ASN A 329 1.46 10.49 -13.20
CA ASN A 329 2.06 11.26 -12.12
C ASN A 329 3.48 10.76 -11.80
N PRO A 330 4.47 11.16 -12.63
CA PRO A 330 5.85 10.76 -12.42
C PRO A 330 6.47 11.20 -11.09
N ASP A 331 5.96 12.28 -10.48
CA ASP A 331 6.42 12.74 -9.17
C ASP A 331 6.02 11.76 -8.06
N GLN A 332 4.83 11.16 -8.14
CA GLN A 332 4.46 10.06 -7.25
C GLN A 332 5.19 8.76 -7.61
N ALA A 333 5.42 8.48 -8.89
CA ALA A 333 6.08 7.24 -9.31
C ALA A 333 7.51 7.10 -8.75
N ILE A 334 8.27 8.20 -8.67
CA ILE A 334 9.61 8.19 -8.03
C ILE A 334 9.58 8.10 -6.51
N PHE A 335 8.39 8.11 -5.91
CA PHE A 335 8.16 7.86 -4.49
C PHE A 335 7.24 6.65 -4.26
N ASN A 336 6.94 5.83 -5.27
CA ASN A 336 6.17 4.59 -5.09
C ASN A 336 7.12 3.40 -4.92
N ALA A 337 6.94 2.61 -3.86
CA ALA A 337 7.84 1.49 -3.57
C ALA A 337 7.80 0.40 -4.65
N ASP A 338 6.62 0.05 -5.18
CA ASP A 338 6.48 -0.91 -6.28
C ASP A 338 7.19 -0.44 -7.56
N ASN A 339 7.24 0.87 -7.83
CA ASN A 339 8.01 1.38 -8.98
C ASN A 339 9.52 1.15 -8.81
N HIS A 340 10.04 1.20 -7.58
CA HIS A 340 11.44 0.85 -7.28
C HIS A 340 11.68 -0.66 -7.35
N GLU A 341 10.74 -1.47 -6.85
CA GLU A 341 10.82 -2.92 -6.98
C GLU A 341 10.92 -3.32 -8.46
N TYR A 342 9.95 -2.92 -9.28
CA TYR A 342 9.90 -3.38 -10.66
C TYR A 342 11.03 -2.84 -11.53
N PHE A 343 11.52 -1.61 -11.24
CA PHE A 343 12.73 -1.12 -11.88
C PHE A 343 13.94 -1.99 -11.52
N ALA A 344 14.06 -2.42 -10.27
CA ALA A 344 15.18 -3.24 -9.80
C ALA A 344 15.10 -4.69 -10.32
N GLU A 345 13.91 -5.28 -10.31
CA GLU A 345 13.62 -6.62 -10.85
C GLU A 345 13.89 -6.72 -12.35
N ASN A 346 13.52 -5.67 -13.10
CA ASN A 346 13.67 -5.57 -14.55
C ASN A 346 13.21 -6.85 -15.28
N ASN A 347 11.96 -7.23 -15.06
CA ASN A 347 11.41 -8.49 -15.58
C ASN A 347 10.06 -8.26 -16.31
N PRO A 348 9.98 -8.53 -17.63
CA PRO A 348 11.07 -8.85 -18.56
C PRO A 348 12.12 -7.73 -18.66
N ALA A 349 13.35 -8.10 -19.04
CA ALA A 349 14.47 -7.17 -19.09
C ALA A 349 14.26 -6.07 -20.14
N GLN A 350 14.42 -4.82 -19.71
CA GLN A 350 14.43 -3.62 -20.52
C GLN A 350 15.81 -2.93 -20.43
N SER A 351 16.17 -2.19 -21.48
CA SER A 351 17.34 -1.32 -21.54
C SER A 351 16.99 0.15 -21.30
#